data_AF-A0A376MHW0-F1
#
_entry.id   AF-A0A376MHW0-F1
#
_cell.length_a   1.000
_cell.length_b   1.000
_cell.length_c   1.000
_cell.angle_alpha   90.00
_cell.angle_beta   90.00
_cell.angle_gamma   90.00
#
_symmetry.space_group_name_H-M   'P 1'
#
loop_
_entity.id
_entity.type
_entity.pdbx_description
1 polymer ?
#
loop_
_entity_poly.entity_id
_entity_poly.type
_entity_poly.pdbx_seq_one_letter_code
_entity_poly.pdbx_strand_id
1 'polypeptide(L)'
;MWKKEDFLQQSRFALCNCRVCNRPFAVQKEIDYAIALLKHNGDSRAETHRESFETCPECKRQKCLVPSDRIELTRHMKEAI
;
A
#
# COMPACT_ATOMS: atom_id res chain seq x y z
N MET A 1 -42.30 -17.44 9.03
CA MET A 1 -41.45 -18.45 8.37
C MET A 1 -40.31 -17.68 7.72
N TRP A 2 -39.08 -17.83 8.23
CA TRP A 2 -37.91 -17.13 7.71
C TRP A 2 -37.50 -17.75 6.37
N LYS A 3 -37.18 -16.91 5.39
CA LYS A 3 -36.64 -17.36 4.09
C LYS A 3 -35.12 -17.37 4.16
N LYS A 4 -34.49 -18.20 3.31
CA LYS A 4 -33.03 -18.32 3.29
C LYS A 4 -32.36 -16.99 2.95
N GLU A 5 -33.01 -16.19 2.12
CA GLU A 5 -32.58 -14.83 1.75
C GLU A 5 -32.47 -13.88 2.96
N ASP A 6 -33.29 -14.06 3.99
CA ASP A 6 -33.30 -13.20 5.18
C ASP A 6 -31.99 -13.34 6.00
N PHE A 7 -31.22 -14.40 5.76
CA PHE A 7 -29.92 -14.66 6.40
C PHE A 7 -28.73 -14.19 5.56
N LEU A 8 -28.94 -13.62 4.37
CA LEU A 8 -27.87 -13.17 3.50
C LEU A 8 -27.66 -11.67 3.65
N GLN A 9 -26.48 -11.28 4.11
CA GLN A 9 -26.02 -9.89 4.09
C GLN A 9 -25.02 -9.69 2.94
N GLN A 10 -25.29 -8.71 2.10
CA GLN A 10 -24.38 -8.29 1.04
C GLN A 10 -23.74 -6.95 1.40
N SER A 11 -22.48 -6.78 1.01
CA SER A 11 -21.78 -5.51 1.09
C SER A 11 -21.05 -5.24 -0.21
N ARG A 12 -20.94 -3.96 -0.55
CA ARG A 12 -20.21 -3.48 -1.73
C ARG A 12 -19.16 -2.50 -1.25
N PHE A 13 -17.97 -2.60 -1.81
CA PHE A 13 -16.88 -1.70 -1.47
C PHE A 13 -16.19 -1.18 -2.74
N ALA A 14 -15.74 0.07 -2.68
CA ALA A 14 -14.91 0.64 -3.72
C ALA A 14 -13.52 -0.01 -3.71
N LEU A 15 -13.02 -0.38 -4.89
CA LEU A 15 -11.67 -0.88 -5.06
C LEU A 15 -10.71 0.31 -5.24
N CYS A 16 -9.55 0.21 -4.60
CA CYS A 16 -8.43 1.10 -4.85
C CYS A 16 -7.57 0.53 -5.98
N ASN A 17 -7.25 1.39 -6.96
CA ASN A 17 -6.33 1.08 -8.03
C ASN A 17 -4.92 1.54 -7.65
N CYS A 18 -3.92 0.72 -7.95
CA CYS A 18 -2.53 1.07 -7.72
C CYS A 18 -2.16 2.35 -8.51
N ARG A 19 -1.57 3.35 -7.85
CA ARG A 19 -1.12 4.59 -8.50
C ARG A 19 -0.07 4.39 -9.60
N VAL A 20 0.62 3.23 -9.62
CA VAL A 20 1.67 2.93 -10.61
C VAL A 20 1.12 2.12 -11.79
N CYS A 21 0.50 0.98 -11.52
CA CYS A 21 0.05 0.06 -12.58
C CYS A 21 -1.45 0.12 -12.88
N ASN A 22 -2.20 0.94 -12.14
CA ASN A 22 -3.65 1.15 -12.25
C ASN A 22 -4.52 -0.10 -12.09
N ARG A 23 -3.96 -1.21 -11.59
CA ARG A 23 -4.72 -2.44 -11.30
C ARG A 23 -5.36 -2.35 -9.93
N PRO A 24 -6.61 -2.83 -9.77
CA PRO A 24 -7.24 -2.94 -8.46
C PRO A 24 -6.43 -3.93 -7.60
N PHE A 25 -6.20 -3.58 -6.34
CA PHE A 25 -5.39 -4.43 -5.45
C PHE A 25 -5.87 -4.49 -3.99
N ALA A 26 -6.65 -3.53 -3.54
CA ALA A 26 -7.17 -3.45 -2.18
C ALA A 26 -8.53 -2.75 -2.16
N VAL A 27 -9.24 -2.85 -1.04
CA VAL A 27 -10.48 -2.09 -0.84
C VAL A 27 -10.13 -0.71 -0.29
N GLN A 28 -10.75 0.35 -0.82
CA GLN A 28 -10.44 1.73 -0.43
C GLN A 28 -10.59 1.96 1.09
N LYS A 29 -11.63 1.36 1.71
CA LYS A 29 -11.85 1.47 3.16
C LYS A 29 -10.70 0.93 4.02
N GLU A 30 -9.92 -0.03 3.53
CA GLU A 30 -8.78 -0.58 4.28
C GLU A 30 -7.62 0.40 4.30
N ILE A 31 -7.41 1.11 3.18
CA ILE A 31 -6.42 2.19 3.08
C ILE A 31 -6.80 3.34 4.00
N ASP A 32 -8.05 3.78 3.94
CA ASP A 32 -8.54 4.87 4.79
C ASP A 32 -8.49 4.48 6.27
N TYR A 33 -8.80 3.21 6.60
CA TYR A 33 -8.68 2.69 7.96
C TYR A 33 -7.23 2.70 8.46
N ALA A 34 -6.26 2.27 7.65
CA ALA A 34 -4.85 2.32 8.03
C ALA A 34 -4.37 3.75 8.31
N ILE A 35 -4.78 4.72 7.49
CA ILE A 35 -4.47 6.14 7.69
C ILE A 35 -5.16 6.67 8.95
N ALA A 36 -6.44 6.33 9.16
CA ALA A 36 -7.18 6.73 10.36
C ALA A 36 -6.54 6.18 11.64
N LEU A 37 -6.05 4.93 11.60
CA LEU A 37 -5.35 4.31 12.72
C LEU A 37 -4.04 5.06 13.04
N LEU A 38 -3.27 5.46 12.03
CA LEU A 38 -2.07 6.28 12.23
C LEU A 38 -2.41 7.64 12.86
N LYS A 39 -3.43 8.33 12.35
CA LYS A 39 -3.90 9.60 12.93
C LYS A 39 -4.30 9.45 14.40
N HIS A 40 -5.09 8.40 14.69
CA HIS A 40 -5.55 8.10 16.04
C HIS A 40 -4.38 7.86 17.01
N ASN A 41 -3.29 7.28 16.52
CA ASN A 41 -2.07 7.03 17.29
C ASN A 41 -1.14 8.26 17.38
N GLY A 42 -1.59 9.44 16.93
CA GLY A 42 -0.84 10.70 17.06
C GLY A 42 0.07 11.03 15.87
N ASP A 43 0.01 10.28 14.77
CA ASP A 43 0.77 10.61 13.57
C ASP A 43 0.12 11.77 12.80
N SER A 44 0.63 12.98 13.05
CA SER A 44 0.24 14.20 12.33
C SER A 44 0.50 14.16 10.82
N ARG A 45 1.34 13.24 10.35
CA ARG A 45 1.71 13.07 8.94
C ARG A 45 1.03 11.87 8.28
N ALA A 46 0.09 11.21 8.95
CA ALA A 46 -0.58 10.00 8.46
C ALA A 46 -1.04 10.06 6.98
N GLU A 47 -1.60 11.18 6.53
CA GLU A 47 -2.04 11.34 5.12
C GLU A 47 -0.89 11.38 4.12
N THR A 48 0.31 11.78 4.54
CA THR A 48 1.51 11.76 3.68
C THR A 48 1.82 10.32 3.22
N HIS A 49 1.41 9.32 3.99
CA HIS A 49 1.57 7.91 3.64
C HIS A 49 0.55 7.42 2.60
N ARG A 50 -0.46 8.22 2.21
CA ARG A 50 -1.52 7.80 1.29
C ARG A 50 -0.98 7.32 -0.06
N GLU A 51 -0.04 8.04 -0.66
CA GLU A 51 0.55 7.62 -1.94
C GLU A 51 1.21 6.24 -1.83
N SER A 52 1.89 6.00 -0.69
CA SER A 52 2.45 4.69 -0.39
C SER A 52 1.33 3.67 -0.21
N PHE A 53 0.30 3.92 0.59
CA PHE A 53 -0.78 2.94 0.80
C PHE A 53 -1.61 2.65 -0.46
N GLU A 54 -1.72 3.60 -1.38
CA GLU A 54 -2.38 3.44 -2.68
C GLU A 54 -1.44 2.88 -3.78
N THR A 55 -0.32 2.26 -3.39
CA THR A 55 0.57 1.52 -4.29
C THR A 55 0.56 0.04 -3.94
N CYS A 56 0.32 -0.83 -4.94
CA CYS A 56 0.23 -2.28 -4.70
C CYS A 56 1.57 -2.88 -4.24
N PRO A 57 1.55 -4.04 -3.55
CA PRO A 57 2.75 -4.69 -3.04
C PRO A 57 3.82 -4.94 -4.10
N GLU A 58 3.41 -5.26 -5.33
CA GLU A 58 4.32 -5.54 -6.44
C GLU A 58 5.11 -4.29 -6.87
N CYS A 59 4.41 -3.18 -7.13
CA CYS A 59 5.05 -1.92 -7.49
C CYS A 59 5.85 -1.33 -6.31
N LYS A 60 5.42 -1.56 -5.05
CA LYS A 60 6.23 -1.21 -3.87
C LYS A 60 7.54 -1.98 -3.83
N ARG A 61 7.50 -3.31 -4.02
CA ARG A 61 8.71 -4.14 -4.05
C ARG A 61 9.69 -3.62 -5.09
N GLN A 62 9.22 -3.33 -6.30
CA GLN A 62 10.06 -2.77 -7.37
C GLN A 62 10.72 -1.44 -7.00
N LYS A 63 10.01 -0.55 -6.27
CA LYS A 63 10.58 0.70 -5.75
C LYS A 63 11.56 0.50 -4.58
N CYS A 64 11.40 -0.56 -3.79
CA CYS A 64 12.29 -0.91 -2.68
C CYS A 64 13.52 -1.73 -3.12
N LEU A 65 13.54 -2.27 -4.34
CA LEU A 65 14.74 -2.85 -4.93
C LEU A 65 15.74 -1.72 -5.16
N VAL A 66 16.72 -1.58 -4.26
CA VAL A 66 17.91 -0.80 -4.56
C VAL A 66 18.49 -1.38 -5.86
N PRO A 67 18.73 -0.59 -6.90
CA PRO A 67 19.38 -1.09 -8.10
C PRO A 67 20.70 -1.72 -7.67
N SER A 68 20.88 -3.03 -7.91
CA SER A 68 22.09 -3.76 -7.53
C SER A 68 23.36 -3.05 -8.04
N ASP A 69 23.25 -2.42 -9.21
CA ASP A 69 24.29 -1.60 -9.85
C ASP A 69 24.81 -0.45 -8.96
N ARG A 70 23.98 0.10 -8.06
CA ARG A 70 24.41 1.14 -7.11
C ARG A 70 25.16 0.59 -5.91
N ILE A 71 24.90 -0.66 -5.52
CA ILE A 71 25.59 -1.33 -4.40
C ILE A 71 27.04 -1.63 -4.82
N GLU A 72 27.24 -2.09 -6.06
CA GLU A 72 28.58 -2.35 -6.61
C GLU A 72 29.43 -1.06 -6.71
N LEU A 73 28.84 0.06 -7.16
CA LEU A 73 29.56 1.34 -7.27
C LEU A 73 30.09 1.83 -5.91
N THR A 74 29.27 1.78 -4.86
CA THR A 74 29.70 2.18 -3.51
C THR A 74 30.72 1.24 -2.88
N ARG A 75 30.75 -0.04 -3.30
CA ARG A 75 31.74 -1.01 -2.81
C ARG A 75 33.12 -0.73 -3.42
N HIS A 76 33.20 -0.48 -4.73
CA HIS A 76 34.45 -0.14 -5.41
C HIS A 76 35.04 1.21 -4.95
N MET A 77 34.21 2.16 -4.51
CA MET A 77 34.72 3.43 -3.95
C MET A 77 35.35 3.27 -2.55
N LYS A 78 35.01 2.22 -1.79
CA LYS A 78 35.63 1.95 -0.48
C LYS A 78 36.93 1.15 -0.57
N GLU A 79 37.16 0.44 -1.67
CA GLU A 79 38.38 -0.34 -1.90
C GLU A 79 39.52 0.49 -2.52
N ALA A 80 39.25 1.75 -2.90
CA ALA A 80 40.19 2.67 -3.52
C ALA A 80 40.75 3.75 -2.56
N ILE A 81 40.58 3.57 -1.24
CA ILE A 81 41.16 4.41 -0.17
C ILE A 81 41.98 3.52 0.75
#